data_AF-A0A2G2ZMH6-F1
#
_entry.id   AF-A0A2G2ZMH6-F1
#
_cell.length_a   1.000
_cell.length_b   1.000
_cell.length_c   1.000
_cell.angle_alpha   90.00
_cell.angle_beta   90.00
_cell.angle_gamma   90.00
#
_symmetry.space_group_name_H-M   'P 1'
#
loop_
_entity.id
_entity.type
_entity.pdbx_description
1 polymer ?
#
loop_
_entity_poly.entity_id
_entity_poly.type
_entity_poly.pdbx_seq_one_letter_code
_entity_poly.pdbx_strand_id
1 'polypeptide(L)'
;MKVVLLNVMILMDDTQHQFNARESDWAFTLFVPLSKLYDPGRGYLMDDTVIIKADVAIRKVIDYWFHDSKKKTGFVGLKNQGATCYMNSLLQTLYHIPYFRKAVYHMPKTENDNPSGSITLALQSLFIMTLV
;
A
#
# COMPACT_ATOMS: atom_id res chain seq x y z
N MET A 1 -7.72 36.01 17.08
CA MET A 1 -7.35 35.55 18.43
C MET A 1 -5.83 35.49 18.49
N LYS A 2 -5.19 36.23 19.41
CA LYS A 2 -3.72 36.37 19.48
C LYS A 2 -3.08 35.00 19.71
N VAL A 3 -2.37 34.47 18.70
CA VAL A 3 -1.44 33.35 18.91
C VAL A 3 -0.20 33.95 19.55
N VAL A 4 -0.06 33.72 20.85
CA VAL A 4 1.19 33.98 21.56
C VAL A 4 2.20 32.96 21.05
N LEU A 5 3.12 33.39 20.18
CA LEU A 5 4.34 32.66 19.88
C LEU A 5 5.23 32.72 21.13
N LEU A 6 4.96 31.84 22.10
CA LEU A 6 5.98 31.46 23.06
C LEU A 6 7.06 30.71 22.26
N ASN A 7 8.28 31.22 22.30
CA ASN A 7 9.46 30.64 21.67
C ASN A 7 9.69 29.21 22.18
N VAL A 8 9.00 28.21 21.61
CA VAL A 8 9.28 26.80 21.84
C VAL A 8 10.22 26.36 20.74
N MET A 9 11.47 26.04 21.09
CA MET A 9 12.42 25.50 20.13
C MET A 9 12.04 24.04 19.81
N ILE A 10 11.81 23.75 18.53
CA ILE A 10 11.28 22.46 18.07
C ILE A 10 12.33 21.76 17.20
N LEU A 11 12.58 20.48 17.48
CA LEU A 11 13.25 19.55 16.57
C LEU A 11 12.18 18.68 15.91
N MET A 12 12.20 18.60 14.58
CA MET A 12 11.27 17.81 13.77
C MET A 12 12.08 16.81 12.94
N ASP A 13 11.67 15.55 12.98
CA ASP A 13 12.15 14.49 12.10
C ASP A 13 10.96 13.62 11.70
N ASP A 14 10.92 13.18 10.45
CA ASP A 14 9.78 12.48 9.86
C ASP A 14 10.17 11.07 9.46
N THR A 15 9.32 10.09 9.80
CA THR A 15 9.53 8.69 9.43
C THR A 15 8.23 8.03 9.00
N GLN A 16 8.35 7.00 8.15
CA GLN A 16 7.25 6.13 7.77
C GLN A 16 7.60 4.68 8.11
N HIS A 17 6.64 3.95 8.67
CA HIS A 17 6.81 2.55 9.02
C HIS A 17 5.51 1.77 8.80
N GLN A 18 5.64 0.50 8.40
CA GLN A 18 4.52 -0.41 8.28
C GLN A 18 4.47 -1.34 9.50
N PHE A 19 3.65 -0.96 10.47
CA PHE A 19 3.47 -1.75 11.68
C PHE A 19 2.88 -3.13 11.38
N ASN A 20 3.38 -4.13 12.07
CA ASN A 20 2.83 -5.49 12.08
C ASN A 20 3.05 -6.13 13.46
N ALA A 21 2.51 -7.33 13.68
CA ALA A 21 2.61 -8.00 14.98
C ALA A 21 4.06 -8.31 15.43
N ARG A 22 5.02 -8.34 14.50
CA ARG A 22 6.45 -8.55 14.79
C ARG A 22 7.22 -7.24 14.93
N GLU A 23 6.76 -6.18 14.27
CA GLU A 23 7.34 -4.83 14.28
C GLU A 23 6.28 -3.86 14.80
N SER A 24 6.09 -3.92 16.13
CA SER A 24 5.06 -3.15 16.84
C SER A 24 5.52 -1.75 17.24
N ASP A 25 6.82 -1.50 17.19
CA ASP A 25 7.46 -0.24 17.56
C ASP A 25 8.38 0.26 16.44
N TRP A 26 8.54 1.58 16.41
CA TRP A 26 9.41 2.24 15.46
C TRP A 26 9.88 3.57 16.04
N ALA A 27 11.17 3.84 15.93
CA ALA A 27 11.79 5.06 16.42
C ALA A 27 13.16 5.29 15.75
N PHE A 28 13.75 6.44 16.03
CA PHE A 28 15.14 6.71 15.72
C PHE A 28 16.03 6.12 16.82
N THR A 29 17.13 5.45 16.45
CA THR A 29 18.14 4.99 17.42
C THR A 29 18.82 6.15 18.15
N LEU A 30 18.91 7.31 17.51
CA LEU A 30 19.44 8.55 18.06
C LEU A 30 18.61 9.73 17.54
N PHE A 31 17.68 10.21 18.37
CA PHE A 31 16.86 11.37 18.03
C PHE A 31 17.60 12.68 18.29
N VAL A 32 18.12 12.88 19.52
CA VAL A 32 18.90 14.07 19.91
C VAL A 32 20.07 13.65 20.80
N PRO A 33 21.31 14.08 20.51
CA PRO A 33 22.43 13.87 21.42
C PRO A 33 22.16 14.53 22.79
N LEU A 34 22.46 13.82 23.89
CA LEU A 34 22.24 14.35 25.24
C LEU A 34 22.96 15.68 25.46
N SER A 35 24.17 15.85 24.90
CA SER A 35 24.91 17.12 24.97
C SER A 35 24.14 18.31 24.39
N LYS A 36 23.30 18.09 23.37
CA LYS A 36 22.42 19.13 22.82
C LYS A 36 21.14 19.31 23.63
N LEU A 37 20.62 18.25 24.24
CA LEU A 37 19.40 18.32 25.05
C LEU A 37 19.64 19.11 26.36
N TYR A 38 20.80 18.90 26.99
CA TYR A 38 21.17 19.54 28.26
C TYR A 38 21.80 20.93 28.11
N ASP A 39 21.99 21.43 26.89
CA ASP A 39 22.54 22.77 26.66
C ASP A 39 21.53 23.85 27.13
N PRO A 40 21.79 24.59 28.22
CA PRO A 40 20.86 25.58 28.75
C PRO A 40 20.61 26.73 27.77
N GLY A 41 21.56 26.98 26.86
CA GLY A 41 21.42 28.01 25.81
C GLY A 41 20.43 27.63 24.71
N ARG A 42 19.99 26.36 24.67
CA ARG A 42 19.02 25.85 23.70
C ARG A 42 17.58 25.87 24.21
N GLY A 43 17.37 25.71 25.52
CA GLY A 43 16.02 25.76 26.09
C GLY A 43 15.13 24.55 25.72
N TYR A 44 15.73 23.40 25.38
CA TYR A 44 14.97 22.15 25.17
C TYR A 44 14.55 21.46 26.48
N LEU A 45 15.33 21.68 27.56
CA LEU A 45 15.07 21.18 28.90
C LEU A 45 14.80 22.36 29.82
N MET A 46 13.67 22.34 30.52
CA MET A 46 13.30 23.32 31.53
C MET A 46 12.77 22.57 32.74
N ASP A 47 13.29 22.86 33.94
CA ASP A 47 12.87 22.22 35.20
C ASP A 47 12.84 20.68 35.10
N ASP A 48 13.93 20.10 34.58
CA ASP A 48 14.08 18.65 34.33
C ASP A 48 12.96 18.05 33.46
N THR A 49 12.28 18.88 32.66
CA THR A 49 11.12 18.51 31.85
C THR A 49 11.37 18.83 30.37
N VAL A 50 11.02 17.88 29.50
CA VAL A 50 11.05 18.01 28.04
C VAL A 50 9.65 17.75 27.49
N ILE A 51 9.22 18.53 26.50
CA ILE A 51 7.96 18.30 25.80
C ILE A 51 8.26 17.59 24.48
N ILE A 52 7.72 16.37 24.33
CA ILE A 52 7.80 15.60 23.08
C ILE A 52 6.43 15.65 22.40
N LYS A 53 6.42 15.95 21.10
CA LYS A 53 5.21 15.94 20.26
C LYS A 53 5.43 14.95 19.11
N ALA A 54 4.39 14.19 18.76
CA ALA A 54 4.39 13.27 17.64
C ALA A 54 3.11 13.46 16.82
N ASP A 55 3.26 13.87 15.57
CA ASP A 55 2.15 13.97 14.62
C ASP A 55 2.09 12.67 13.81
N VAL A 56 1.01 11.89 13.99
CA VAL A 56 0.86 10.57 13.37
C VAL A 56 -0.20 10.61 12.28
N ALA A 57 0.22 10.40 11.03
CA ALA A 57 -0.67 10.23 9.89
C ALA A 57 -0.85 8.75 9.54
N ILE A 58 -2.00 8.18 9.88
CA ILE A 58 -2.32 6.79 9.52
C ILE A 58 -2.80 6.74 8.06
N ARG A 59 -1.98 6.18 7.18
CA ARG A 59 -2.45 5.73 5.87
C ARG A 59 -3.14 4.39 6.07
N LYS A 60 -4.46 4.33 5.86
CA LYS A 60 -5.18 3.05 5.80
C LYS A 60 -4.55 2.20 4.71
N VAL A 61 -3.74 1.22 5.10
CA VAL A 61 -3.42 0.09 4.23
C VAL A 61 -4.76 -0.60 4.01
N ILE A 62 -5.26 -0.53 2.80
CA ILE A 62 -6.46 -1.26 2.42
C ILE A 62 -6.12 -2.73 2.64
N ASP A 63 -6.77 -3.39 3.60
CA ASP A 63 -6.69 -4.84 3.71
C ASP A 63 -7.21 -5.43 2.40
N TYR A 64 -6.29 -5.82 1.52
CA TYR A 64 -6.60 -6.34 0.18
C TYR A 64 -7.54 -7.55 0.24
N TRP A 65 -7.59 -8.26 1.37
CA TRP A 65 -8.45 -9.41 1.60
C TRP A 65 -9.92 -9.07 1.81
N PHE A 66 -10.22 -7.88 2.38
CA PHE A 66 -11.60 -7.42 2.63
C PHE A 66 -12.01 -6.27 1.70
N HIS A 67 -11.13 -5.91 0.77
CA HIS A 67 -11.40 -4.86 -0.19
C HIS A 67 -12.21 -5.38 -1.37
N ASP A 68 -13.51 -5.11 -1.34
CA ASP A 68 -14.37 -5.25 -2.51
C ASP A 68 -13.99 -4.19 -3.57
N SER A 69 -12.97 -4.51 -4.37
CA SER A 69 -12.50 -3.69 -5.49
C SER A 69 -13.62 -3.42 -6.49
N LYS A 70 -14.49 -4.41 -6.72
CA LYS A 70 -15.61 -4.29 -7.66
C LYS A 70 -16.58 -3.20 -7.21
N LYS A 71 -16.93 -3.15 -5.93
CA LYS A 71 -17.83 -2.11 -5.39
C LYS A 71 -17.30 -0.69 -5.58
N LYS A 72 -15.97 -0.49 -5.54
CA LYS A 72 -15.37 0.85 -5.63
C LYS A 72 -15.00 1.28 -7.04
N THR A 73 -14.52 0.35 -7.87
CA THR A 73 -13.96 0.68 -9.19
C THR A 73 -14.79 0.12 -10.34
N GLY A 74 -15.67 -0.84 -10.07
CA GLY A 74 -16.35 -1.64 -11.09
C GLY A 74 -15.52 -2.83 -11.59
N PHE A 75 -14.30 -3.04 -11.09
CA PHE A 75 -13.36 -4.05 -11.57
C PHE A 75 -12.82 -4.95 -10.45
N VAL A 76 -12.49 -6.20 -10.81
CA VAL A 76 -11.88 -7.17 -9.89
C VAL A 76 -10.38 -7.34 -10.23
N GLY A 77 -9.55 -7.34 -9.19
CA GLY A 77 -8.10 -7.56 -9.31
C GLY A 77 -7.71 -9.05 -9.42
N LEU A 78 -6.50 -9.31 -9.91
CA LEU A 78 -5.92 -10.66 -9.91
C LEU A 78 -5.08 -10.87 -8.65
N LYS A 79 -5.28 -12.03 -7.99
CA LYS A 79 -4.42 -12.44 -6.87
C LYS A 79 -3.00 -12.68 -7.38
N ASN A 80 -2.01 -12.09 -6.72
CA ASN A 80 -0.62 -12.38 -7.02
C ASN A 80 -0.24 -13.72 -6.38
N GLN A 81 0.26 -14.66 -7.18
CA GLN A 81 0.75 -15.97 -6.71
C GLN A 81 2.25 -15.92 -6.39
N GLY A 82 2.74 -14.75 -5.96
CA GLY A 82 4.14 -14.48 -5.65
C GLY A 82 4.86 -13.75 -6.78
N ALA A 83 5.53 -14.50 -7.65
CA ALA A 83 6.37 -13.98 -8.73
C ALA A 83 5.59 -13.68 -10.03
N THR A 84 4.27 -13.46 -9.96
CA THR A 84 3.40 -13.33 -11.15
C THR A 84 2.88 -11.91 -11.37
N CYS A 85 3.36 -10.91 -10.62
CA CYS A 85 2.87 -9.54 -10.69
C CYS A 85 2.96 -8.93 -12.11
N TYR A 86 4.05 -9.17 -12.84
CA TYR A 86 4.20 -8.69 -14.21
C TYR A 86 3.15 -9.30 -15.15
N MET A 87 2.83 -10.59 -14.98
CA MET A 87 1.78 -11.26 -15.76
C MET A 87 0.41 -10.71 -15.41
N ASN A 88 0.14 -10.46 -14.13
CA ASN A 88 -1.14 -9.89 -13.69
C ASN A 88 -1.36 -8.51 -14.32
N SER A 89 -0.35 -7.64 -14.31
CA SER A 89 -0.41 -6.33 -14.95
C SER A 89 -0.60 -6.43 -16.47
N LEU A 90 0.10 -7.36 -17.12
CA LEU A 90 -0.05 -7.60 -18.56
C LEU A 90 -1.47 -8.10 -18.91
N LEU A 91 -1.97 -9.11 -18.20
CA LEU A 91 -3.31 -9.68 -18.41
C LEU A 91 -4.40 -8.64 -18.19
N GLN A 92 -4.30 -7.83 -17.14
CA GLN A 92 -5.22 -6.72 -16.89
C GLN A 92 -5.16 -5.66 -18.00
N THR A 93 -3.96 -5.35 -18.52
CA THR A 93 -3.80 -4.43 -19.67
C THR A 93 -4.48 -4.97 -20.93
N LEU A 94 -4.22 -6.24 -21.27
CA LEU A 94 -4.81 -6.90 -22.43
C LEU A 94 -6.34 -7.00 -22.32
N TYR A 95 -6.85 -7.28 -21.12
CA TYR A 95 -8.28 -7.35 -20.83
C TYR A 95 -9.01 -6.02 -21.12
N HIS A 96 -8.35 -4.88 -20.84
CA HIS A 96 -8.91 -3.56 -21.09
C HIS A 96 -8.87 -3.13 -22.57
N ILE A 97 -8.30 -3.94 -23.47
CA ILE A 97 -8.36 -3.71 -24.92
C ILE A 97 -9.61 -4.42 -25.45
N PRO A 98 -10.70 -3.69 -25.82
CA PRO A 98 -11.99 -4.32 -26.11
C PRO A 98 -11.96 -5.29 -27.29
N TYR A 99 -11.15 -4.99 -28.30
CA TYR A 99 -10.98 -5.86 -29.46
C TYR A 99 -10.27 -7.17 -29.09
N PHE A 100 -9.17 -7.09 -28.33
CA PHE A 100 -8.46 -8.27 -27.85
C PHE A 100 -9.36 -9.14 -26.98
N ARG A 101 -10.08 -8.54 -26.03
CA ARG A 101 -11.05 -9.24 -25.19
C ARG A 101 -12.12 -9.98 -26.00
N LYS A 102 -12.68 -9.35 -27.04
CA LYS A 102 -13.63 -10.01 -27.95
C LYS A 102 -12.99 -11.17 -28.71
N ALA A 103 -11.77 -10.99 -29.23
CA ALA A 103 -11.05 -12.04 -29.93
C ALA A 103 -10.80 -13.27 -29.01
N VAL A 104 -10.43 -13.03 -27.75
CA VAL A 104 -10.26 -14.10 -26.74
C VAL A 104 -11.54 -14.91 -26.55
N TYR A 105 -12.69 -14.24 -26.41
CA TYR A 105 -13.98 -14.92 -26.23
C TYR A 105 -14.40 -15.78 -27.43
N HIS A 106 -13.93 -15.45 -28.63
CA HIS A 106 -14.24 -16.18 -29.86
C HIS A 106 -13.17 -17.19 -30.29
N MET A 107 -12.09 -17.37 -29.51
CA MET A 107 -11.10 -18.40 -29.83
C MET A 107 -11.76 -19.78 -29.88
N PRO A 108 -11.43 -20.61 -30.89
CA PRO A 108 -12.02 -21.94 -31.06
C PRO A 108 -11.71 -22.81 -29.85
N LYS A 109 -12.72 -23.55 -29.39
CA LYS A 109 -12.61 -24.58 -28.36
C LYS A 109 -12.58 -25.93 -29.07
N THR A 110 -11.64 -26.78 -28.71
CA THR A 110 -11.69 -28.18 -29.12
C THR A 110 -12.52 -28.97 -28.11
N GLU A 111 -13.29 -29.95 -28.58
CA GLU A 111 -14.17 -30.78 -27.72
C GLU A 111 -13.38 -31.57 -26.65
N ASN A 112 -12.06 -31.67 -26.82
CA ASN A 112 -11.11 -32.34 -25.91
C ASN A 112 -10.30 -31.38 -25.03
N ASP A 113 -10.61 -30.08 -25.03
CA ASP A 113 -9.85 -29.12 -24.21
C ASP A 113 -10.12 -29.36 -22.72
N ASN A 114 -9.14 -29.97 -22.04
CA ASN A 114 -9.10 -30.03 -20.58
C ASN A 114 -8.84 -28.61 -20.02
N PRO A 115 -9.63 -28.12 -19.05
CA PRO A 115 -9.42 -26.80 -18.42
C PRO A 115 -7.99 -26.54 -17.93
N SER A 116 -7.28 -27.60 -17.51
CA SER A 116 -5.91 -27.50 -17.00
C SER A 116 -4.83 -27.53 -18.09
N GLY A 117 -5.17 -27.94 -19.32
CA GLY A 117 -4.22 -28.12 -20.43
C GLY A 117 -4.36 -27.11 -21.56
N SER A 118 -5.49 -26.40 -21.63
CA SER A 118 -5.77 -25.45 -22.70
C SER A 118 -5.56 -24.00 -22.25
N ILE A 119 -4.51 -23.36 -22.79
CA ILE A 119 -4.23 -21.93 -22.55
C ILE A 119 -5.43 -21.07 -23.01
N THR A 120 -6.08 -21.46 -24.11
CA THR A 120 -7.27 -20.80 -24.64
C THR A 120 -8.40 -20.78 -23.61
N LEU A 121 -8.73 -21.94 -23.02
CA LEU A 121 -9.76 -22.01 -21.99
C LEU A 121 -9.37 -21.27 -20.71
N ALA A 122 -8.10 -21.35 -20.30
CA ALA A 122 -7.62 -20.64 -19.12
C ALA A 122 -7.74 -19.12 -19.28
N LEU A 123 -7.36 -18.59 -20.45
CA LEU A 123 -7.44 -17.16 -20.75
C LEU A 123 -8.89 -16.69 -20.87
N GLN A 124 -9.76 -17.47 -21.52
CA GLN A 124 -11.19 -17.19 -21.59
C GLN A 124 -11.82 -17.14 -20.19
N SER A 125 -11.52 -18.12 -19.35
CA SER A 125 -12.03 -18.19 -17.97
C SER A 125 -11.59 -16.99 -17.14
N LEU A 126 -10.31 -16.62 -17.23
CA LEU A 126 -9.76 -15.45 -16.55
C LEU A 126 -10.44 -14.15 -16.99
N PHE A 127 -10.67 -13.98 -18.30
CA PHE A 127 -11.31 -12.77 -18.84
C PHE A 127 -12.80 -12.69 -18.52
N ILE A 128 -13.47 -13.81 -18.28
CA ILE A 128 -14.85 -13.83 -17.78
C ILE A 128 -14.86 -13.46 -16.29
N MET A 129 -13.96 -14.04 -15.50
CA MET A 129 -13.86 -13.79 -14.05
C MET A 129 -13.44 -12.36 -13.69
N THR A 130 -12.73 -11.65 -14.56
CA THR A 130 -12.24 -10.28 -14.29
C THR A 130 -13.39 -9.23 -14.25
N LEU A 131 -14.63 -9.61 -14.62
CA LEU A 131 -15.82 -8.74 -14.62
C LEU A 131 -16.88 -9.03 -13.56
N VAL A 132 -16.80 -10.16 -12.85
CA VAL A 132 -17.87 -10.67 -11.98
C VAL A 132 -17.49 -10.59 -10.51
#